data_AF-A0A0G0X412-F1
#
_entry.id   AF-A0A0G0X412-F1
#
_cell.length_a   1.000
_cell.length_b   1.000
_cell.length_c   1.000
_cell.angle_alpha   90.00
_cell.angle_beta   90.00
_cell.angle_gamma   90.00
#
_symmetry.space_group_name_H-M   'P 1'
#
loop_
_entity.id
_entity.type
_entity.pdbx_description
1 polymer ?
#
loop_
_entity_poly.entity_id
_entity_poly.type
_entity_poly.pdbx_seq_one_letter_code
_entity_poly.pdbx_strand_id
1 'polypeptide(L)'
;MKIEVLDLKVDLITKTEVVNLIKEKIKTGKFFHVVTAYSEFFVAALRDQEFKKIVSEANLVVPDGVGPLAAINFKASLKQKDSIFIKFLKGLKTGWHVFSG
;
A
#
# COMPACT_ATOMS: atom_id res chain seq x y z
N MET A 1 7.31 0.90 -8.83
CA MET A 1 7.06 2.24 -8.26
C MET A 1 6.53 2.05 -6.85
N LYS A 2 6.99 2.83 -5.86
CA LYS A 2 6.47 2.75 -4.48
C LYS A 2 5.62 3.97 -4.16
N ILE A 3 4.57 3.78 -3.37
CA ILE A 3 3.77 4.86 -2.79
C ILE A 3 3.81 4.75 -1.27
N GLU A 4 3.86 5.90 -0.60
CA GLU A 4 3.81 5.97 0.86
C GLU A 4 2.36 6.11 1.33
N VAL A 5 1.94 5.25 2.25
CA VAL A 5 0.64 5.28 2.93
C VAL A 5 0.90 5.35 4.42
N LEU A 6 0.43 6.44 5.06
CA LEU A 6 0.89 6.85 6.38
C LEU A 6 2.42 6.94 6.38
N ASP A 7 3.09 5.92 6.89
CA ASP A 7 4.53 5.87 7.12
C ASP A 7 5.21 4.63 6.50
N LEU A 8 4.46 3.81 5.77
CA LEU A 8 4.98 2.62 5.08
C LEU A 8 4.94 2.81 3.57
N LYS A 9 6.00 2.34 2.90
CA LYS A 9 6.08 2.33 1.44
C LYS A 9 5.64 0.98 0.91
N VAL A 10 4.69 0.99 -0.03
CA VAL A 10 4.18 -0.19 -0.70
C VAL A 10 4.47 -0.14 -2.20
N ASP A 11 4.72 -1.31 -2.78
CA ASP A 11 4.95 -1.54 -4.19
C ASP A 11 3.64 -1.57 -4.97
N LEU A 12 3.49 -0.63 -5.91
CA LEU A 12 2.38 -0.58 -6.85
C LEU A 12 2.70 -1.46 -8.04
N ILE A 13 2.50 -2.76 -7.87
CA ILE A 13 2.63 -3.76 -8.92
C ILE A 13 1.36 -4.62 -8.97
N THR A 14 0.96 -5.04 -10.16
CA THR A 14 -0.21 -5.88 -10.37
C THR A 14 0.02 -7.28 -9.81
N LYS A 15 -1.07 -7.99 -9.50
CA LYS A 15 -1.01 -9.39 -9.04
C LYS A 15 -0.20 -10.29 -10.00
N THR A 16 -0.34 -10.10 -11.30
CA THR A 16 0.40 -10.87 -12.31
C THR A 16 1.90 -10.58 -12.24
N GLU A 17 2.29 -9.31 -12.10
CA GLU A 17 3.69 -8.91 -11.92
C GLU A 17 4.27 -9.45 -10.61
N VAL A 18 3.52 -9.42 -9.50
CA VAL A 18 3.92 -10.02 -8.22
C VAL A 18 4.25 -11.49 -8.39
N VAL A 19 3.33 -12.26 -9.00
CA VAL A 19 3.50 -13.70 -9.19
C VAL A 19 4.70 -14.00 -10.09
N ASN A 20 4.85 -13.27 -11.19
CA ASN A 20 5.99 -13.45 -12.09
C ASN A 20 7.31 -13.10 -11.40
N LEU A 21 7.36 -12.01 -10.63
CA LEU A 21 8.52 -11.63 -9.85
C LEU A 21 8.90 -12.72 -8.84
N ILE A 22 7.93 -13.24 -8.08
CA ILE A 22 8.16 -14.30 -7.11
C ILE A 22 8.69 -15.56 -7.80
N LYS A 23 8.11 -15.97 -8.94
CA LYS A 23 8.60 -17.10 -9.74
C LYS A 23 10.06 -16.94 -10.14
N GLU A 24 10.46 -15.77 -10.60
CA GLU A 24 11.86 -15.50 -10.94
C GLU A 24 12.77 -15.51 -9.71
N LYS A 25 12.32 -14.97 -8.57
CA LYS A 25 13.11 -14.93 -7.34
C LYS A 25 13.34 -16.31 -6.73
N ILE A 26 12.35 -17.21 -6.78
CA ILE A 26 12.49 -18.59 -6.33
C ILE A 26 13.64 -19.31 -7.05
N LYS A 27 13.80 -19.09 -8.37
CA LYS A 27 14.88 -19.71 -9.17
C LYS A 27 16.28 -19.30 -8.71
N THR A 28 16.42 -18.18 -8.02
CA THR A 28 17.73 -17.68 -7.56
C THR A 28 18.24 -18.38 -6.31
N GLY A 29 17.36 -19.08 -5.56
CA GLY A 29 17.69 -19.71 -4.28
C GLY A 29 18.07 -18.73 -3.16
N LYS A 30 17.93 -17.42 -3.38
CA LYS A 30 18.22 -16.38 -2.38
C LYS A 30 16.98 -16.08 -1.53
N PHE A 31 17.20 -15.70 -0.27
CA PHE A 31 16.14 -15.20 0.58
C PHE A 31 15.45 -13.99 -0.06
N PHE A 32 14.12 -14.02 -0.09
CA PHE A 32 13.30 -12.95 -0.65
C PHE A 32 12.05 -12.77 0.22
N HIS A 33 12.06 -11.73 1.05
CA HIS A 33 10.99 -11.41 1.99
C HIS A 33 9.87 -10.63 1.29
N VAL A 34 8.66 -11.19 1.33
CA VAL A 34 7.44 -10.58 0.78
C VAL A 34 6.48 -10.29 1.92
N VAL A 35 5.94 -9.08 1.96
CA VAL A 35 4.92 -8.65 2.91
C VAL A 35 3.65 -8.28 2.17
N THR A 36 2.52 -8.86 2.57
CA THR A 36 1.17 -8.42 2.18
C THR A 36 0.65 -7.47 3.25
N ALA A 37 0.85 -6.17 3.05
CA ALA A 37 0.54 -5.14 4.02
C ALA A 37 -0.97 -4.87 4.06
N TYR A 38 -1.65 -5.46 5.03
CA TYR A 38 -3.07 -5.21 5.33
C TYR A 38 -3.25 -3.92 6.16
N SER A 39 -4.48 -3.42 6.32
CA SER A 39 -4.78 -2.11 6.93
C SER A 39 -4.12 -1.89 8.29
N GLU A 40 -4.11 -2.91 9.13
CA GLU A 40 -3.61 -2.89 10.50
C GLU A 40 -2.09 -2.72 10.54
N PHE A 41 -1.36 -3.12 9.49
CA PHE A 41 0.11 -2.99 9.44
C PHE A 41 0.52 -1.52 9.40
N PHE A 42 -0.24 -0.69 8.69
CA PHE A 42 0.03 0.75 8.60
C PHE A 42 -0.17 1.43 9.96
N VAL A 43 -1.19 1.01 10.72
CA VAL A 43 -1.44 1.53 12.07
C VAL A 43 -0.42 1.00 13.07
N ALA A 44 -0.06 -0.28 12.98
CA ALA A 44 0.95 -0.90 13.85
C ALA A 44 2.32 -0.25 13.68
N ALA A 45 2.74 0.03 12.43
CA ALA A 45 4.01 0.68 12.13
C ALA A 45 4.16 2.11 12.69
N LEU A 46 3.06 2.79 13.04
CA LEU A 46 3.13 4.08 13.72
C LEU A 46 3.54 3.95 15.19
N ARG A 47 3.28 2.80 15.81
CA ARG A 47 3.48 2.55 17.25
C ARG A 47 4.69 1.68 17.52
N ASP A 48 5.03 0.81 16.57
CA ASP A 48 6.12 -0.14 16.68
C ASP A 48 7.18 0.11 15.59
N GLN A 49 8.31 0.67 16.01
CA GLN A 49 9.41 1.02 15.10
C GLN A 49 10.17 -0.23 14.61
N GLU A 50 10.21 -1.30 15.40
CA GLU A 50 10.85 -2.55 14.99
C GLU A 50 10.03 -3.23 13.90
N PHE A 51 8.71 -3.31 14.10
CA PHE A 51 7.78 -3.78 13.08
C PHE A 51 7.88 -2.94 11.80
N LYS A 52 7.86 -1.60 11.91
CA LYS A 52 8.03 -0.69 10.77
C LYS A 52 9.32 -0.98 10.02
N LYS A 53 10.43 -1.19 10.75
CA LYS A 53 11.74 -1.50 10.16
C LYS A 53 11.71 -2.83 9.39
N ILE A 54 11.21 -3.90 10.01
CA ILE A 54 11.11 -5.23 9.39
C ILE A 54 10.29 -5.18 8.09
N VAL A 55 9.15 -4.49 8.11
CA VAL A 55 8.29 -4.34 6.92
C VAL A 55 8.98 -3.49 5.86
N SER A 56 9.64 -2.39 6.25
CA SER A 56 10.32 -1.48 5.31
C SER A 56 11.54 -2.11 4.63
N GLU A 57 12.19 -3.07 5.29
CA GLU A 57 13.34 -3.82 4.78
C GLU A 57 12.94 -5.04 3.91
N ALA A 58 11.65 -5.37 3.83
CA ALA A 58 11.17 -6.43 2.95
C ALA A 58 11.50 -6.14 1.49
N ASN A 59 11.80 -7.19 0.73
CA ASN A 59 12.16 -7.07 -0.68
C ASN A 59 10.96 -6.66 -1.54
N LEU A 60 9.75 -7.01 -1.12
CA LEU A 60 8.50 -6.63 -1.76
C LEU A 60 7.41 -6.41 -0.71
N VAL A 61 6.77 -5.24 -0.74
CA VAL A 61 5.64 -4.93 0.15
C VAL A 61 4.42 -4.61 -0.71
N VAL A 62 3.46 -5.53 -0.83
CA VAL A 62 2.25 -5.31 -1.63
C VAL A 62 1.10 -4.86 -0.73
N PRO A 63 0.31 -3.84 -1.12
CA PRO A 63 -0.88 -3.47 -0.37
C PRO A 63 -1.92 -4.59 -0.50
N ASP A 64 -2.52 -4.99 0.62
CA ASP A 64 -3.55 -6.03 0.67
C ASP A 64 -4.86 -5.50 1.25
N GLY A 65 -5.98 -5.89 0.63
CA GLY A 65 -7.32 -5.49 1.04
C GLY A 65 -7.79 -4.12 0.57
N VAL A 66 -9.07 -3.86 0.78
CA VAL A 66 -9.76 -2.66 0.29
C VAL A 66 -9.27 -1.36 0.94
N GLY A 67 -8.86 -1.40 2.22
CA GLY A 67 -8.43 -0.22 2.97
C GLY A 67 -7.18 0.45 2.38
N PRO A 68 -6.04 -0.26 2.27
CA PRO A 68 -4.82 0.29 1.69
C PRO A 68 -5.01 0.71 0.23
N LEU A 69 -5.75 -0.07 -0.56
CA LEU A 69 -6.08 0.29 -1.95
C LEU A 69 -6.90 1.57 -2.02
N ALA A 70 -7.88 1.77 -1.12
CA ALA A 70 -8.65 3.00 -1.04
C ALA A 70 -7.78 4.20 -0.66
N ALA A 71 -6.84 4.05 0.29
CA ALA A 71 -5.91 5.11 0.65
C ALA A 71 -5.01 5.52 -0.53
N ILE A 72 -4.53 4.55 -1.30
CA ILE A 72 -3.74 4.76 -2.52
C ILE A 72 -4.57 5.51 -3.57
N ASN A 73 -5.80 5.06 -3.82
CA ASN A 73 -6.72 5.67 -4.78
C ASN A 73 -7.08 7.11 -4.37
N PHE A 74 -7.35 7.35 -3.09
CA PHE A 74 -7.59 8.69 -2.57
C PHE A 74 -6.39 9.58 -2.83
N LYS A 75 -5.18 9.15 -2.43
CA LYS A 75 -3.94 9.90 -2.62
C LYS A 75 -3.66 10.20 -4.10
N ALA A 76 -3.89 9.25 -5.00
CA ALA A 76 -3.76 9.43 -6.44
C ALA A 76 -4.79 10.41 -7.02
N SER A 77 -5.97 10.53 -6.41
CA SER A 77 -7.02 11.46 -6.84
C SER A 77 -6.77 12.93 -6.44
N LEU A 78 -5.89 13.15 -5.45
CA LEU A 78 -5.59 14.48 -4.93
C LEU A 78 -4.69 15.27 -5.88
N LYS A 79 -5.00 16.55 -6.06
CA LYS A 79 -4.16 17.52 -6.76
C LYS A 79 -3.63 18.54 -5.76
N GLN A 80 -2.43 19.06 -6.03
CA GLN A 80 -1.77 20.02 -5.14
C GLN A 80 -2.60 21.28 -4.88
N LYS A 81 -3.40 21.71 -5.86
CA LYS A 81 -4.28 22.90 -5.80
C LYS A 81 -5.66 22.65 -5.20
N ASP A 82 -6.00 21.42 -4.82
CA ASP A 82 -7.32 21.13 -4.26
C ASP A 82 -7.49 21.83 -2.90
N SER A 83 -8.62 22.52 -2.73
CA SER A 83 -9.03 23.08 -1.44
C SER A 83 -9.40 21.97 -0.45
N ILE A 84 -9.42 22.31 0.84
CA ILE A 84 -9.74 21.33 1.90
C ILE A 84 -11.14 20.71 1.73
N PHE A 85 -12.11 21.50 1.26
CA PHE A 85 -13.46 21.04 0.96
C PHE A 85 -13.47 20.04 -0.20
N ILE A 86 -12.72 20.32 -1.28
CA ILE A 86 -12.59 19.39 -2.41
C ILE A 86 -11.92 18.09 -1.96
N LYS A 87 -10.87 18.17 -1.14
CA LYS A 87 -10.19 16.98 -0.57
C LYS A 87 -11.17 16.14 0.27
N PHE A 88 -12.01 16.78 1.08
CA PHE A 88 -13.04 16.10 1.87
C PHE A 88 -14.07 15.39 0.98
N LEU A 89 -14.61 16.06 -0.04
CA LEU A 89 -15.55 15.43 -0.99
C LEU A 89 -14.94 14.25 -1.74
N LYS A 90 -13.66 14.36 -2.14
CA LYS A 90 -12.92 13.23 -2.75
C LYS A 90 -12.78 12.07 -1.78
N GLY A 91 -12.51 12.34 -0.51
CA GLY A 91 -12.45 11.33 0.54
C GLY A 91 -13.78 10.59 0.71
N LEU A 92 -14.90 11.33 0.77
CA LEU A 92 -16.25 10.75 0.80
C LEU A 92 -16.52 9.89 -0.43
N LYS A 93 -16.17 10.37 -1.63
CA LYS A 93 -16.32 9.60 -2.88
C LYS A 93 -15.51 8.31 -2.84
N THR A 94 -14.26 8.34 -2.38
CA THR A 94 -13.44 7.13 -2.25
C THR A 94 -14.03 6.16 -1.24
N GLY A 95 -14.48 6.65 -0.07
CA GLY A 95 -15.17 5.82 0.92
C GLY A 95 -16.42 5.15 0.35
N TRP A 96 -17.24 5.89 -0.41
CA TRP A 96 -18.41 5.33 -1.08
C TRP A 96 -18.07 4.16 -2.01
N HIS A 97 -17.02 4.29 -2.83
CA HIS A 97 -16.58 3.20 -3.72
C HIS A 97 -16.18 1.92 -2.97
N VAL A 98 -15.64 2.06 -1.75
CA VAL A 98 -15.28 0.89 -0.91
C VAL A 98 -16.52 0.15 -0.44
N PHE A 99 -17.60 0.86 -0.09
CA PHE A 99 -18.84 0.26 0.40
C PHE A 99 -19.77 -0.20 -0.72
N SER A 100 -19.70 0.40 -1.90
CA SER A 100 -20.64 0.11 -2.99
C SER A 100 -20.34 -1.16 -3.79
N GLY A 101 -19.17 -1.79 -3.58
CA GLY A 101 -18.73 -2.98 -4.32
C GLY A 101 -18.23 -2.66 -5.73
#